data_AF-A0A497HY73-F1
#
_entry.id   AF-A0A497HY73-F1
#
_cell.length_a   1.000
_cell.length_b   1.000
_cell.length_c   1.000
_cell.angle_alpha   90.00
_cell.angle_beta   90.00
_cell.angle_gamma   90.00
#
_symmetry.space_group_name_H-M   'P 1'
#
loop_
_entity.id
_entity.type
_entity.pdbx_description
1 polymer ?
#
loop_
_entity_poly.entity_id
_entity_poly.type
_entity_poly.pdbx_seq_one_letter_code
_entity_poly.pdbx_strand_id
1 'polypeptide(L)'
;MDGIMSIDENIGIDDLLGILEITPDDSANLQDGEDIYYFYSFSNLSDETKEVLLEIGFKEFKENIFFIQTDTIRINLILDHLIPLYQKNEIEKWNRIINKMARIHEKKHVFHPTFRQIMISVTWKGKLTQNEDEFKSFIMDLYLLFRESCKKGNRFTISEKCRSHNFWKIIGDLRNYYYSHDAEHWGEQRYNEAIDKANLAFKDLFPDQYPDKKPIPYINAQSKLLDKCLDFLDLLIGEV
;
A
#
# COMPACT_ATOMS: atom_id res chain seq x y z
N MET A 1 -17.14 -4.75 -1.17
CA MET A 1 -17.08 -4.17 0.19
C MET A 1 -15.61 -4.02 0.43
N ASP A 2 -15.08 -2.85 0.09
CA ASP A 2 -13.64 -2.69 -0.09
C ASP A 2 -13.11 -2.07 1.20
N GLY A 3 -12.87 -2.95 2.17
CA GLY A 3 -12.25 -2.62 3.43
C GLY A 3 -10.74 -2.50 3.21
N ILE A 4 -10.21 -1.29 3.42
CA ILE A 4 -8.77 -1.04 3.49
C ILE A 4 -8.23 -1.89 4.65
N MET A 5 -7.50 -2.95 4.33
CA MET A 5 -6.73 -3.70 5.30
C MET A 5 -5.63 -2.78 5.85
N SER A 6 -5.92 -2.13 6.97
CA SER A 6 -4.88 -1.63 7.87
C SER A 6 -4.34 -2.86 8.59
N ILE A 7 -3.14 -3.25 8.23
CA ILE A 7 -2.56 -4.50 8.69
C ILE A 7 -1.77 -4.19 9.97
N ASP A 8 -2.34 -4.57 11.11
CA ASP A 8 -1.66 -4.60 12.42
C ASP A 8 -0.37 -5.45 12.33
N GLU A 9 0.59 -5.30 13.25
CA GLU A 9 1.81 -6.14 13.25
C GLU A 9 1.49 -7.64 13.32
N ASN A 10 0.29 -7.98 13.77
CA ASN A 10 -0.26 -9.32 13.77
C ASN A 10 -1.52 -9.37 12.89
N ILE A 11 -1.70 -10.49 12.19
CA ILE A 11 -2.92 -10.80 11.44
C ILE A 11 -3.69 -11.91 12.16
N GLY A 12 -5.01 -11.79 12.25
CA GLY A 12 -5.87 -12.88 12.72
C GLY A 12 -5.81 -14.08 11.78
N ILE A 13 -5.88 -15.30 12.30
CA ILE A 13 -5.81 -16.51 11.46
C ILE A 13 -6.90 -16.53 10.39
N ASP A 14 -8.13 -16.19 10.73
CA ASP A 14 -9.25 -16.18 9.77
C ASP A 14 -9.02 -15.17 8.64
N ASP A 15 -8.51 -13.97 8.97
CA ASP A 15 -8.15 -12.96 7.98
C ASP A 15 -7.01 -13.44 7.07
N LEU A 16 -6.00 -14.09 7.66
CA LEU A 16 -4.87 -14.66 6.92
C LEU A 16 -5.32 -15.74 5.94
N LEU A 17 -6.15 -16.68 6.39
CA LEU A 17 -6.73 -17.72 5.53
C LEU A 17 -7.53 -17.09 4.38
N GLY A 18 -8.33 -16.06 4.68
CA GLY A 18 -9.08 -15.30 3.66
C GLY A 18 -8.17 -14.63 2.62
N ILE A 19 -7.06 -14.03 3.04
CA ILE A 19 -6.06 -13.41 2.15
C ILE A 19 -5.39 -14.44 1.25
N LEU A 20 -5.04 -15.60 1.81
CA LEU A 20 -4.44 -16.71 1.08
C LEU A 20 -5.45 -17.43 0.17
N GLU A 21 -6.70 -16.97 0.10
CA GLU A 21 -7.80 -17.59 -0.64
C GLU A 21 -8.06 -19.05 -0.16
N ILE A 22 -7.77 -19.34 1.11
CA ILE A 22 -7.98 -20.65 1.75
C ILE A 22 -9.28 -20.58 2.55
N THR A 23 -10.26 -21.40 2.18
CA THR A 23 -11.53 -21.49 2.92
C THR A 23 -11.59 -22.81 3.70
N PRO A 24 -11.65 -22.78 5.05
CA PRO A 24 -11.90 -23.99 5.83
C PRO A 24 -13.34 -24.48 5.62
N ASP A 25 -13.54 -25.79 5.61
CA ASP A 25 -14.88 -26.39 5.61
C ASP A 25 -15.56 -26.21 6.97
N ASP A 26 -14.77 -26.28 8.05
CA ASP A 26 -15.22 -26.14 9.42
C ASP A 26 -14.05 -25.63 10.29
N SER A 27 -14.40 -24.98 11.41
CA SER A 27 -13.44 -24.44 12.37
C SER A 27 -13.95 -24.66 13.79
N ALA A 28 -13.06 -25.08 14.69
CA ALA A 28 -13.36 -25.25 16.10
C ALA A 28 -12.21 -24.74 16.95
N ASN A 29 -12.50 -24.35 18.19
CA ASN A 29 -11.47 -24.12 19.19
C ASN A 29 -11.57 -25.16 20.31
N LEU A 30 -10.42 -25.52 20.86
CA LEU A 30 -10.32 -26.40 22.01
C LEU A 30 -9.42 -25.72 23.04
N GLN A 31 -9.93 -25.59 24.25
CA GLN A 31 -9.17 -25.07 25.38
C GLN A 31 -8.70 -26.23 26.25
N ASP A 32 -7.39 -26.32 26.47
CA ASP A 32 -6.77 -27.27 27.40
C ASP A 32 -6.00 -26.48 28.47
N GLY A 33 -6.63 -26.29 29.63
CA GLY A 33 -6.12 -25.41 30.67
C GLY A 33 -6.06 -23.95 30.22
N GLU A 34 -4.84 -23.40 30.15
CA GLU A 34 -4.57 -22.03 29.68
C GLU A 34 -4.31 -21.97 28.17
N ASP A 35 -4.07 -23.11 27.53
CA ASP A 35 -3.77 -23.18 26.09
C ASP A 35 -5.06 -23.22 25.27
N ILE A 36 -5.11 -22.43 24.19
CA ILE A 36 -6.19 -22.46 23.21
C ILE A 36 -5.64 -22.94 21.86
N TYR A 37 -6.28 -23.97 21.32
CA TYR A 37 -5.95 -24.57 20.03
C TYR A 37 -7.07 -24.27 19.05
N TYR A 38 -6.72 -23.74 17.88
CA TYR A 38 -7.64 -23.45 16.79
C TYR A 38 -7.50 -24.54 15.74
N PHE A 39 -8.55 -25.32 15.51
CA PHE A 39 -8.63 -26.41 14.57
C PHE A 39 -9.41 -25.99 13.33
N TYR A 40 -8.91 -26.40 12.16
CA TYR A 40 -9.52 -26.13 10.87
C TYR A 40 -9.51 -27.42 10.05
N SER A 41 -10.63 -27.72 9.40
CA SER A 41 -10.72 -28.82 8.44
C SER A 41 -10.76 -28.29 7.01
N PHE A 42 -10.00 -28.91 6.12
CA PHE A 42 -9.94 -28.54 4.71
C PHE A 42 -10.01 -29.77 3.81
N SER A 43 -10.97 -29.78 2.89
CA SER A 43 -11.28 -30.89 2.01
C SER A 43 -10.50 -30.84 0.70
N ASN A 44 -10.02 -29.66 0.29
CA ASN A 44 -9.42 -29.41 -1.03
C ASN A 44 -8.16 -28.53 -0.94
N LEU A 45 -7.23 -28.83 -0.04
CA LEU A 45 -5.91 -28.17 -0.06
C LEU A 45 -5.05 -28.74 -1.18
N SER A 46 -4.43 -27.86 -1.96
CA SER A 46 -3.32 -28.26 -2.83
C SER A 46 -2.06 -28.53 -2.00
N ASP A 47 -1.12 -29.31 -2.52
CA ASP A 47 0.16 -29.58 -1.86
C ASP A 47 0.93 -28.29 -1.53
N GLU A 48 0.89 -27.31 -2.43
CA GLU A 48 1.50 -25.98 -2.23
C GLU A 48 0.82 -25.23 -1.08
N THR A 49 -0.51 -25.23 -1.02
CA THR A 49 -1.25 -24.60 0.07
C THR A 49 -0.98 -25.27 1.41
N LYS A 50 -0.84 -26.60 1.41
CA LYS A 50 -0.49 -27.37 2.61
C LYS A 50 0.90 -27.01 3.13
N GLU A 51 1.88 -26.88 2.25
CA GLU A 51 3.24 -26.44 2.61
C GLU A 51 3.21 -25.04 3.25
N VAL A 52 2.50 -24.10 2.64
CA VAL A 52 2.31 -22.73 3.18
C VAL A 52 1.69 -22.75 4.58
N LEU A 53 0.64 -23.54 4.82
CA LEU A 53 0.03 -23.65 6.16
C LEU A 53 1.05 -24.15 7.21
N LEU A 54 1.87 -25.14 6.86
CA LEU A 54 2.89 -25.68 7.75
C LEU A 54 3.99 -24.65 8.05
N GLU A 55 4.44 -23.89 7.05
CA GLU A 55 5.43 -22.82 7.19
C GLU A 55 4.91 -21.65 8.05
N ILE A 56 3.63 -21.34 7.94
CA ILE A 56 2.92 -20.34 8.75
C ILE A 56 2.78 -20.80 10.23
N GLY A 57 2.96 -22.10 10.51
CA GLY A 57 2.98 -22.66 11.86
C GLY A 57 1.78 -23.53 12.22
N PHE A 58 0.91 -23.85 11.24
CA PHE A 58 -0.08 -24.90 11.45
C PHE A 58 0.59 -26.26 11.57
N LYS A 59 -0.01 -27.13 12.37
CA LYS A 59 0.38 -28.53 12.52
C LYS A 59 -0.72 -29.41 11.98
N GLU A 60 -0.36 -30.39 11.17
CA GLU A 60 -1.29 -31.43 10.74
C GLU A 60 -1.61 -32.37 11.90
N PHE A 61 -2.89 -32.51 12.24
CA PHE A 61 -3.36 -33.48 13.22
C PHE A 61 -3.77 -34.79 12.54
N LYS A 62 -4.50 -34.70 11.42
CA LYS A 62 -4.97 -35.85 10.64
C LYS A 62 -5.39 -35.43 9.24
N GLU A 63 -4.67 -35.87 8.20
CA GLU A 63 -4.88 -35.63 6.75
C GLU A 63 -5.42 -34.24 6.37
N ASN A 64 -6.69 -33.97 6.67
CA ASN A 64 -7.44 -32.78 6.33
C ASN A 64 -7.64 -31.80 7.50
N ILE A 65 -7.16 -32.14 8.70
CA ILE A 65 -7.33 -31.36 9.92
C ILE A 65 -5.98 -30.78 10.34
N PHE A 66 -5.95 -29.46 10.46
CA PHE A 66 -4.80 -28.69 10.90
C PHE A 66 -5.15 -27.90 12.14
N PHE A 67 -4.15 -27.60 12.97
CA PHE A 67 -4.33 -26.76 14.14
C PHE A 67 -3.19 -25.78 14.37
N ILE A 68 -3.49 -24.70 15.09
CA ILE A 68 -2.51 -23.70 15.52
C ILE A 68 -2.81 -23.25 16.95
N GLN A 69 -1.76 -22.91 17.70
CA GLN A 69 -1.84 -22.54 19.13
C GLN A 69 -1.97 -21.02 19.36
N THR A 70 -2.33 -20.27 18.32
CA THR A 70 -2.48 -18.81 18.37
C THR A 70 -3.62 -18.39 17.45
N ASP A 71 -4.34 -17.33 17.83
CA ASP A 71 -5.37 -16.68 17.02
C ASP A 71 -4.78 -15.63 16.07
N THR A 72 -3.51 -15.29 16.24
CA THR A 72 -2.82 -14.25 15.50
C THR A 72 -1.39 -14.64 15.14
N ILE A 73 -0.90 -14.13 14.00
CA ILE A 73 0.47 -14.37 13.52
C ILE A 73 1.17 -13.06 13.20
N ARG A 74 2.45 -12.97 13.57
CA ARG A 74 3.30 -11.84 13.18
C ARG A 74 3.57 -11.88 11.70
N ILE A 75 3.19 -10.81 11.02
CA ILE A 75 3.16 -10.77 9.55
C ILE A 75 4.56 -10.85 8.93
N ASN A 76 5.56 -10.31 9.62
CA ASN A 76 6.95 -10.43 9.18
C ASN A 76 7.43 -11.89 9.08
N LEU A 77 6.83 -12.83 9.81
CA LEU A 77 7.20 -14.24 9.75
C LEU A 77 6.67 -14.94 8.50
N ILE A 78 5.63 -14.37 7.88
CA ILE A 78 4.90 -14.96 6.76
C ILE A 78 4.91 -14.06 5.52
N LEU A 79 5.72 -13.00 5.56
CA LEU A 79 5.75 -11.95 4.54
C LEU A 79 6.01 -12.52 3.14
N ASP A 80 6.92 -13.49 3.02
CA ASP A 80 7.29 -14.09 1.74
C ASP A 80 6.09 -14.73 1.03
N HIS A 81 5.16 -15.33 1.78
CA HIS A 81 3.91 -15.89 1.26
C HIS A 81 2.88 -14.81 0.89
N LEU A 82 2.96 -13.65 1.53
CA LEU A 82 2.06 -12.53 1.28
C LEU A 82 2.53 -11.61 0.13
N ILE A 83 3.83 -11.59 -0.17
CA ILE A 83 4.42 -10.76 -1.24
C ILE A 83 3.67 -10.94 -2.58
N PRO A 84 3.42 -12.16 -3.08
CA PRO A 84 2.73 -12.34 -4.36
C PRO A 84 1.32 -11.70 -4.37
N LEU A 85 0.61 -11.75 -3.25
CA LEU A 85 -0.72 -11.17 -3.10
C LEU A 85 -0.68 -9.64 -3.10
N TYR A 86 0.26 -9.06 -2.36
CA TYR A 86 0.50 -7.62 -2.42
C TYR A 86 0.88 -7.16 -3.82
N GLN A 87 1.75 -7.90 -4.52
CA GLN A 87 2.15 -7.59 -5.90
C GLN A 87 0.95 -7.63 -6.87
N LYS A 88 0.08 -8.65 -6.76
CA LYS A 88 -1.14 -8.76 -7.58
C LYS A 88 -2.05 -7.54 -7.37
N ASN A 89 -2.33 -7.18 -6.13
CA ASN A 89 -3.14 -6.01 -5.78
C ASN A 89 -2.49 -4.70 -6.30
N GLU A 90 -1.18 -4.57 -6.18
CA GLU A 90 -0.42 -3.42 -6.66
C GLU A 90 -0.50 -3.28 -8.20
N ILE A 91 -0.34 -4.40 -8.93
CA ILE A 91 -0.52 -4.48 -10.38
C ILE A 91 -1.92 -4.02 -10.79
N GLU A 92 -2.95 -4.49 -10.09
CA GLU A 92 -4.34 -4.12 -10.35
C GLU A 92 -4.58 -2.61 -10.14
N LYS A 93 -4.05 -2.04 -9.06
CA LYS A 93 -4.11 -0.59 -8.80
C LYS A 93 -3.44 0.21 -9.91
N TRP A 94 -2.24 -0.16 -10.35
CA TRP A 94 -1.58 0.53 -11.47
C TRP A 94 -2.34 0.42 -12.77
N ASN A 95 -2.89 -0.77 -13.09
CA ASN A 95 -3.72 -0.92 -14.29
C ASN A 95 -4.91 0.06 -14.26
N ARG A 96 -5.57 0.20 -13.10
CA ARG A 96 -6.66 1.17 -12.92
C ARG A 96 -6.18 2.62 -13.06
N ILE A 97 -5.03 2.97 -12.48
CA ILE A 97 -4.42 4.31 -12.58
C ILE A 97 -4.11 4.65 -14.04
N ILE A 98 -3.39 3.77 -14.75
CA ILE A 98 -3.01 3.95 -16.16
C ILE A 98 -4.25 4.16 -17.02
N ASN A 99 -5.28 3.33 -16.84
CA ASN A 99 -6.53 3.44 -17.58
C ASN A 99 -7.26 4.76 -17.31
N LYS A 100 -7.30 5.23 -16.06
CA LYS A 100 -7.90 6.54 -15.73
C LYS A 100 -7.09 7.69 -16.33
N MET A 101 -5.76 7.63 -16.27
CA MET A 101 -4.89 8.64 -16.89
C MET A 101 -5.09 8.72 -18.40
N ALA A 102 -5.18 7.58 -19.09
CA ALA A 102 -5.46 7.52 -20.52
C ALA A 102 -6.81 8.18 -20.85
N ARG A 103 -7.87 7.83 -20.13
CA ARG A 103 -9.22 8.43 -20.30
C ARG A 103 -9.23 9.95 -20.07
N ILE A 104 -8.51 10.42 -19.04
CA ILE A 104 -8.37 11.86 -18.80
C ILE A 104 -7.71 12.51 -20.02
N HIS A 105 -6.60 11.94 -20.50
CA HIS A 105 -5.85 12.50 -21.63
C HIS A 105 -6.66 12.54 -22.92
N GLU A 106 -7.48 11.51 -23.20
CA GLU A 106 -8.39 11.48 -24.35
C GLU A 106 -9.45 12.60 -24.30
N LYS A 107 -9.98 12.89 -23.11
CA LYS A 107 -10.98 13.97 -22.94
C LYS A 107 -10.35 15.36 -22.96
N LYS A 108 -9.20 15.51 -22.30
CA LYS A 108 -8.47 16.78 -22.17
C LYS A 108 -7.02 16.48 -21.88
N HIS A 109 -6.13 17.19 -22.55
CA HIS A 109 -4.70 17.11 -22.30
C HIS A 109 -4.32 17.79 -20.97
N VAL A 110 -4.71 17.17 -19.84
CA VAL A 110 -4.37 17.60 -18.48
C VAL A 110 -2.92 17.24 -18.19
N PHE A 111 -2.56 15.98 -18.42
CA PHE A 111 -1.20 15.46 -18.27
C PHE A 111 -0.38 15.70 -19.54
N HIS A 112 0.84 16.18 -19.34
CA HIS A 112 1.89 16.43 -20.33
C HIS A 112 3.18 15.68 -19.93
N PRO A 113 3.14 14.34 -19.80
CA PRO A 113 4.28 13.60 -19.29
C PRO A 113 5.41 13.54 -20.34
N THR A 114 6.65 13.66 -19.87
CA THR A 114 7.84 13.27 -20.62
C THR A 114 7.92 11.74 -20.73
N PHE A 115 8.75 11.24 -21.64
CA PHE A 115 9.02 9.79 -21.73
C PHE A 115 9.44 9.20 -20.37
N ARG A 116 10.30 9.89 -19.62
CA ARG A 116 10.72 9.44 -18.27
C ARG A 116 9.55 9.31 -17.30
N GLN A 117 8.61 10.26 -17.33
CA GLN A 117 7.43 10.21 -16.47
C GLN A 117 6.50 9.06 -16.87
N ILE A 118 6.35 8.74 -18.15
CA ILE A 118 5.55 7.58 -18.59
C ILE A 118 6.13 6.27 -18.03
N MET A 119 7.46 6.13 -18.07
CA MET A 119 8.16 4.92 -17.61
C MET A 119 7.96 4.64 -16.11
N ILE A 120 7.62 5.63 -15.28
CA ILE A 120 7.36 5.47 -13.85
C ILE A 120 6.32 4.38 -13.59
N SER A 121 5.22 4.39 -14.35
CA SER A 121 4.15 3.40 -14.21
C SER A 121 4.62 1.97 -14.52
N VAL A 122 5.59 1.81 -15.43
CA VAL A 122 6.19 0.52 -15.78
C VAL A 122 7.17 0.08 -14.69
N THR A 123 7.94 1.01 -14.13
CA THR A 123 8.91 0.74 -13.06
C THR A 123 8.25 0.26 -11.78
N TRP A 124 7.09 0.81 -11.43
CA TRP A 124 6.44 0.53 -10.14
C TRP A 124 5.39 -0.57 -10.19
N LYS A 125 4.86 -0.91 -11.37
CA LYS A 125 3.85 -1.96 -11.50
C LYS A 125 4.39 -3.33 -11.08
N GLY A 126 3.83 -3.87 -10.00
CA GLY A 126 4.23 -5.10 -9.30
C GLY A 126 5.38 -4.92 -8.31
N LYS A 127 5.91 -3.70 -8.14
CA LYS A 127 7.02 -3.43 -7.23
C LYS A 127 6.48 -2.93 -5.89
N LEU A 128 6.92 -3.56 -4.81
CA LEU A 128 6.58 -3.18 -3.44
C LEU A 128 7.72 -2.39 -2.80
N THR A 129 7.41 -1.29 -2.12
CA THR A 129 8.36 -0.55 -1.29
C THR A 129 8.47 -1.23 0.07
N GLN A 130 9.65 -1.71 0.43
CA GLN A 130 9.89 -2.46 1.67
C GLN A 130 10.74 -1.70 2.68
N ASN A 131 11.22 -0.50 2.32
CA ASN A 131 12.04 0.34 3.18
C ASN A 131 11.85 1.82 2.84
N GLU A 132 12.46 2.68 3.66
CA GLU A 132 12.32 4.13 3.53
C GLU A 132 12.86 4.68 2.21
N ASP A 133 14.01 4.18 1.74
CA ASP A 133 14.66 4.68 0.51
C ASP A 133 13.84 4.36 -0.74
N GLU A 134 13.28 3.14 -0.80
CA GLU A 134 12.34 2.74 -1.84
C GLU A 134 11.06 3.57 -1.79
N PHE A 135 10.51 3.76 -0.58
CA PHE A 135 9.30 4.56 -0.40
C PHE A 135 9.51 6.02 -0.80
N LYS A 136 10.65 6.61 -0.41
CA LYS A 136 11.06 7.95 -0.84
C LYS A 136 11.16 8.04 -2.36
N SER A 137 11.78 7.05 -3.01
CA SER A 137 11.87 7.00 -4.47
C SER A 137 10.49 6.94 -5.13
N PHE A 138 9.58 6.14 -4.56
CA PHE A 138 8.20 6.04 -5.01
C PHE A 138 7.46 7.37 -4.89
N ILE A 139 7.57 8.08 -3.75
CA ILE A 139 6.99 9.41 -3.57
C ILE A 139 7.51 10.40 -4.62
N MET A 140 8.82 10.40 -4.86
CA MET A 140 9.43 11.28 -5.85
C MET A 140 8.89 11.02 -7.26
N ASP A 141 8.76 9.76 -7.64
CA ASP A 141 8.23 9.37 -8.94
C ASP A 141 6.74 9.71 -9.07
N LEU A 142 5.92 9.48 -8.03
CA LEU A 142 4.53 9.92 -8.03
C LEU A 142 4.40 11.44 -8.16
N TYR A 143 5.26 12.20 -7.46
CA TYR A 143 5.32 13.66 -7.60
C TYR A 143 5.62 14.06 -9.05
N LEU A 144 6.62 13.43 -9.68
CA LEU A 144 6.97 13.69 -11.07
C LEU A 144 5.83 13.34 -12.02
N LEU A 145 5.20 12.17 -11.86
CA LEU A 145 4.13 11.68 -12.73
C LEU A 145 2.85 12.52 -12.61
N PHE A 146 2.44 12.89 -11.40
CA PHE A 146 1.15 13.55 -11.20
C PHE A 146 1.26 15.07 -11.12
N ARG A 147 2.25 15.61 -10.40
CA ARG A 147 2.35 17.07 -10.21
C ARG A 147 3.09 17.75 -11.34
N GLU A 148 4.27 17.27 -11.70
CA GLU A 148 5.04 17.90 -12.77
C GLU A 148 4.41 17.67 -14.14
N SER A 149 3.83 16.49 -14.41
CA SER A 149 3.11 16.29 -15.69
C SER A 149 1.82 17.10 -15.80
N CYS A 150 1.24 17.62 -14.72
CA CYS A 150 0.11 18.56 -14.79
C CYS A 150 0.54 20.01 -15.05
N LYS A 151 1.82 20.29 -15.32
CA LYS A 151 2.28 21.65 -15.63
C LYS A 151 2.36 21.86 -17.15
N LYS A 152 1.99 23.06 -17.58
CA LYS A 152 2.28 23.60 -18.90
C LYS A 152 3.05 24.91 -18.72
N GLY A 153 4.37 24.85 -18.88
CA GLY A 153 5.25 25.91 -18.38
C GLY A 153 5.18 26.01 -16.86
N ASN A 154 4.99 27.21 -16.31
CA ASN A 154 4.92 27.44 -14.86
C ASN A 154 3.49 27.39 -14.28
N ARG A 155 2.49 26.94 -15.05
CA ARG A 155 1.09 26.91 -14.63
C ARG A 155 0.56 25.48 -14.57
N PHE A 156 -0.20 25.18 -13.52
CA PHE A 156 -0.95 23.93 -13.43
C PHE A 156 -2.17 23.95 -14.35
N THR A 157 -2.43 22.82 -15.01
CA THR A 157 -3.57 22.64 -15.94
C THR A 157 -4.84 22.13 -15.25
N ILE A 158 -4.75 21.86 -13.94
CA ILE A 158 -5.84 21.34 -13.09
C ILE A 158 -6.43 22.43 -12.18
N SER A 159 -7.68 22.23 -11.75
CA SER A 159 -8.40 23.18 -10.89
C SER A 159 -7.81 23.29 -9.48
N GLU A 160 -8.20 24.34 -8.75
CA GLU A 160 -7.86 24.48 -7.32
C GLU A 160 -8.47 23.36 -6.47
N LYS A 161 -9.65 22.87 -6.85
CA LYS A 161 -10.31 21.75 -6.18
C LYS A 161 -9.46 20.48 -6.26
N CYS A 162 -8.94 20.16 -7.45
CA CYS A 162 -8.00 19.05 -7.65
C CYS A 162 -6.68 19.26 -6.89
N ARG A 163 -6.13 20.48 -6.89
CA ARG A 163 -4.92 20.81 -6.11
C ARG A 163 -5.13 20.74 -4.60
N SER A 164 -6.37 20.85 -4.14
CA SER A 164 -6.74 20.71 -2.73
C SER A 164 -6.95 19.27 -2.29
N HIS A 165 -6.95 18.30 -3.22
CA HIS A 165 -7.13 16.88 -2.95
C HIS A 165 -6.02 16.31 -2.06
N ASN A 166 -6.36 15.34 -1.21
CA ASN A 166 -5.44 14.79 -0.21
C ASN A 166 -4.18 14.17 -0.85
N PHE A 167 -4.36 13.33 -1.88
CA PHE A 167 -3.25 12.76 -2.66
C PHE A 167 -2.24 13.82 -3.14
N TRP A 168 -2.75 14.92 -3.72
CA TRP A 168 -1.91 15.98 -4.28
C TRP A 168 -1.07 16.69 -3.22
N LYS A 169 -1.67 16.91 -2.04
CA LYS A 169 -1.00 17.50 -0.88
C LYS A 169 0.07 16.56 -0.33
N ILE A 170 -0.30 15.31 -0.03
CA ILE A 170 0.60 14.29 0.54
C ILE A 170 1.88 14.15 -0.28
N ILE A 171 1.79 13.89 -1.59
CA ILE A 171 2.99 13.69 -2.42
C ILE A 171 3.84 14.97 -2.53
N GLY A 172 3.24 16.15 -2.38
CA GLY A 172 3.96 17.43 -2.36
C GLY A 172 4.70 17.68 -1.07
N ASP A 173 4.02 17.48 0.05
CA ASP A 173 4.55 17.71 1.38
C ASP A 173 5.68 16.72 1.68
N LEU A 174 5.48 15.44 1.36
CA LEU A 174 6.52 14.41 1.49
C LEU A 174 7.72 14.65 0.56
N ARG A 175 7.48 15.04 -0.71
CA ARG A 175 8.59 15.41 -1.63
C ARG A 175 9.41 16.56 -1.06
N ASN A 176 8.77 17.58 -0.50
CA ASN A 176 9.46 18.73 0.08
C ASN A 176 10.28 18.34 1.31
N TYR A 177 9.74 17.49 2.18
CA TYR A 177 10.46 16.94 3.32
C TYR A 177 11.70 16.12 2.90
N TYR A 178 11.54 15.21 1.95
CA TYR A 178 12.67 14.41 1.48
C TYR A 178 13.75 15.22 0.74
N TYR A 179 13.41 16.41 0.23
CA TYR A 179 14.34 17.38 -0.36
C TYR A 179 14.84 18.45 0.62
N SER A 180 14.26 18.60 1.82
CA SER A 180 14.65 19.64 2.77
C SER A 180 15.99 19.37 3.47
N HIS A 181 16.72 18.32 3.09
CA HIS A 181 18.12 18.16 3.48
C HIS A 181 19.04 19.28 2.91
N ASP A 182 18.57 20.10 1.95
CA ASP A 182 19.17 21.39 1.57
C ASP A 182 18.61 22.56 2.44
N ALA A 183 18.50 22.35 3.76
CA ALA A 183 17.92 23.31 4.72
C ALA A 183 18.68 24.65 4.79
N GLU A 184 19.91 24.72 4.28
CA GLU A 184 20.74 25.94 4.28
C GLU A 184 20.08 27.13 3.56
N HIS A 185 19.09 26.88 2.70
CA HIS A 185 18.43 27.91 1.89
C HIS A 185 17.02 28.28 2.39
N TRP A 186 16.53 27.63 3.45
CA TRP A 186 15.18 27.84 3.97
C TRP A 186 15.25 28.69 5.24
N GLY A 187 14.45 29.75 5.30
CA GLY A 187 14.22 30.44 6.58
C GLY A 187 13.56 29.50 7.58
N GLU A 188 13.99 29.56 8.85
CA GLU A 188 13.58 28.68 9.95
C GLU A 188 12.06 28.43 10.02
N GLN A 189 11.25 29.48 9.84
CA GLN A 189 9.80 29.36 9.82
C GLN A 189 9.27 28.46 8.71
N ARG A 190 9.79 28.59 7.48
CA ARG A 190 9.35 27.78 6.33
C ARG A 190 9.79 26.32 6.46
N TYR A 191 10.93 26.09 7.09
CA TYR A 191 11.43 24.76 7.40
C TYR A 191 10.49 24.04 8.38
N ASN A 192 10.14 24.71 9.49
CA ASN A 192 9.20 24.17 10.49
C ASN A 192 7.82 23.89 9.89
N GLU A 193 7.27 24.82 9.09
CA GLU A 193 5.99 24.61 8.42
C GLU A 193 6.00 23.41 7.44
N ALA A 194 7.12 23.15 6.78
CA ALA A 194 7.26 22.01 5.87
C ALA A 194 7.35 20.69 6.65
N ILE A 195 8.07 20.66 7.77
CA ILE A 195 8.13 19.51 8.67
C ILE A 195 6.74 19.19 9.22
N ASP A 196 6.00 20.18 9.69
CA ASP A 196 4.67 19.94 10.27
C ASP A 196 3.70 19.34 9.24
N LYS A 197 3.72 19.84 8.00
CA LYS A 197 2.92 19.27 6.90
C LYS A 197 3.34 17.86 6.55
N ALA A 198 4.64 17.60 6.51
CA ALA A 198 5.16 16.26 6.26
C ALA A 198 4.78 15.30 7.37
N ASN A 199 4.89 15.71 8.64
CA ASN A 199 4.47 14.92 9.80
C ASN A 199 2.98 14.54 9.74
N LEU A 200 2.12 15.48 9.30
CA LEU A 200 0.71 15.19 9.07
C LEU A 200 0.51 14.17 7.94
N ALA A 201 1.25 14.29 6.84
CA ALA A 201 1.21 13.33 5.74
C ALA A 201 1.75 11.94 6.16
N PHE A 202 2.83 11.90 6.96
CA PHE A 202 3.34 10.67 7.55
C PHE A 202 2.33 10.05 8.48
N LYS A 203 1.71 10.81 9.40
CA LYS A 203 0.69 10.28 10.30
C LYS A 203 -0.53 9.73 9.57
N ASP A 204 -0.91 10.34 8.43
CA ASP A 204 -1.97 9.81 7.58
C ASP A 204 -1.58 8.48 6.92
N LEU A 205 -0.33 8.31 6.52
CA LEU A 205 0.15 7.08 5.87
C LEU A 205 0.60 5.99 6.85
N PHE A 206 1.06 6.38 8.04
CA PHE A 206 1.61 5.56 9.12
C PHE A 206 0.92 5.92 10.45
N PRO A 207 -0.33 5.48 10.67
CA PRO A 207 -1.12 5.88 11.83
C PRO A 207 -0.52 5.41 13.17
N ASP A 208 0.17 4.27 13.18
CA ASP A 208 0.58 3.55 14.39
C ASP A 208 2.06 3.75 14.79
N GLN A 209 2.65 4.89 14.40
CA GLN A 209 4.05 5.35 14.59
C GLN A 209 4.99 5.13 13.41
N TYR A 210 6.12 5.85 13.44
CA TYR A 210 7.17 5.85 12.42
C TYR A 210 7.61 4.40 12.15
N PRO A 211 7.70 3.96 10.89
CA PRO A 211 8.00 2.57 10.58
C PRO A 211 9.36 2.16 11.15
N ASP A 212 9.36 1.17 12.05
CA ASP A 212 10.55 0.58 12.71
C ASP A 212 11.44 -0.23 11.74
N LYS A 213 11.71 0.32 10.54
CA LYS A 213 12.45 -0.34 9.44
C LYS A 213 11.85 -1.69 9.00
N LYS A 214 10.58 -1.93 9.31
CA LYS A 214 9.85 -3.15 8.89
C LYS A 214 9.23 -2.94 7.50
N PRO A 215 9.18 -3.97 6.63
CA PRO A 215 8.59 -3.85 5.28
C PRO A 215 7.10 -3.51 5.24
N ILE A 216 6.29 -4.14 6.10
CA ILE A 216 4.82 -4.04 6.05
C ILE A 216 4.28 -2.61 6.11
N PRO A 217 4.72 -1.74 7.04
CA PRO A 217 4.32 -0.34 7.04
C PRO A 217 4.52 0.38 5.71
N TYR A 218 5.63 0.13 5.00
CA TYR A 218 5.90 0.76 3.71
C TYR A 218 4.99 0.23 2.60
N ILE A 219 4.75 -1.08 2.57
CA ILE A 219 3.82 -1.72 1.62
C ILE A 219 2.40 -1.15 1.82
N ASN A 220 1.97 -1.01 3.07
CA ASN A 220 0.67 -0.45 3.42
C ASN A 220 0.56 1.03 3.00
N ALA A 221 1.59 1.82 3.30
CA ALA A 221 1.64 3.23 2.93
C ALA A 221 1.60 3.41 1.40
N GLN A 222 2.33 2.58 0.64
CA GLN A 222 2.28 2.56 -0.82
C GLN A 222 0.85 2.26 -1.30
N SER A 223 0.24 1.18 -0.82
CA SER A 223 -1.12 0.79 -1.23
C SER A 223 -2.13 1.91 -0.94
N LYS A 224 -2.10 2.46 0.27
CA LYS A 224 -2.98 3.56 0.69
C LYS A 224 -2.80 4.80 -0.18
N LEU A 225 -1.57 5.10 -0.60
CA LEU A 225 -1.29 6.24 -1.47
C LEU A 225 -1.81 6.01 -2.90
N LEU A 226 -1.71 4.79 -3.42
CA LEU A 226 -2.31 4.41 -4.71
C LEU A 226 -3.85 4.48 -4.68
N ASP A 227 -4.49 4.13 -3.56
CA ASP A 227 -5.94 4.30 -3.40
C ASP A 227 -6.33 5.77 -3.44
N LYS A 228 -5.64 6.62 -2.67
CA LYS A 228 -5.84 8.08 -2.73
C LYS A 228 -5.56 8.66 -4.13
N CYS A 229 -4.63 8.06 -4.89
CA CYS A 229 -4.38 8.43 -6.29
C CYS A 229 -5.59 8.10 -7.18
N LEU A 230 -6.23 6.95 -6.98
CA LEU A 230 -7.43 6.57 -7.73
C LEU A 230 -8.57 7.55 -7.45
N ASP A 231 -8.79 7.94 -6.19
CA ASP A 231 -9.78 8.95 -5.80
C ASP A 231 -9.51 10.31 -6.47
N PHE A 232 -8.24 10.71 -6.50
CA PHE A 232 -7.81 11.93 -7.19
C PHE A 232 -8.14 11.90 -8.68
N LEU A 233 -7.86 10.77 -9.34
CA LEU A 233 -8.13 10.59 -10.76
C LEU A 233 -9.63 10.56 -11.05
N ASP A 234 -10.44 10.02 -10.14
CA ASP A 234 -11.91 10.07 -10.25
C ASP A 234 -12.45 11.50 -10.11
N LEU A 235 -11.92 12.27 -9.16
CA LEU A 235 -12.22 13.69 -9.07
C LEU A 235 -11.85 14.43 -10.36
N LEU A 236 -10.66 14.18 -10.91
CA LEU A 236 -10.23 14.77 -12.17
C LEU A 236 -11.19 14.42 -13.31
N ILE A 237 -11.52 13.14 -13.49
CA ILE A 237 -12.47 12.66 -14.53
C ILE A 237 -13.82 13.37 -14.43
N GLY A 238 -14.32 13.64 -13.23
CA GLY A 238 -15.56 14.39 -13.02
C GLY A 238 -15.48 15.87 -13.42
N GLU A 239 -14.28 16.41 -13.56
CA GLU A 239 -14.03 17.79 -14.03
C GLU A 239 -13.65 17.87 -15.52
N VAL A 240 -13.50 16.73 -16.21
CA VAL A 240 -13.12 16.65 -17.63
C VAL A 240 -14.26 16.22 -18.55
#